data_AF-A0A453N674-F1
#
_entry.id   AF-A0A453N674-F1
#
_cell.length_a   1.000
_cell.length_b   1.000
_cell.length_c   1.000
_cell.angle_alpha   90.00
_cell.angle_beta   90.00
_cell.angle_gamma   90.00
#
_symmetry.space_group_name_H-M   'P 1'
#
loop_
_entity.id
_entity.type
_entity.pdbx_description
1 polymer ?
#
loop_
_entity_poly.entity_id
_entity_poly.type
_entity_poly.pdbx_seq_one_letter_code
_entity_poly.pdbx_strand_id
1 'polypeptide(L)' 'GATMAVAERSGGGVVKHLLIVQFKEAVTPERLDGLIRGYAGLVDKVLFMKAFH' A
#
# COMPACT_ATOMS: atom_id res chain seq x y z
N GLY A 1 4.76 -30.30 -18.88
CA GLY A 1 5.62 -29.25 -18.33
C GLY A 1 4.90 -28.62 -17.16
N ALA A 2 5.31 -28.96 -15.94
CA ALA A 2 4.72 -28.40 -14.72
C ALA A 2 5.44 -27.08 -14.42
N THR A 3 4.77 -25.96 -14.67
CA THR A 3 5.24 -24.64 -14.25
C THR A 3 5.19 -24.57 -12.74
N MET A 4 6.34 -24.26 -12.17
CA MET A 4 6.60 -24.01 -10.75
C MET A 4 5.61 -23.00 -10.19
N ALA A 5 4.70 -23.46 -9.32
CA ALA A 5 4.08 -22.58 -8.34
C ALA A 5 5.13 -22.34 -7.25
N VAL A 6 5.85 -21.23 -7.35
CA VAL A 6 6.64 -20.72 -6.23
C VAL A 6 5.63 -20.33 -5.15
N ALA A 7 5.36 -21.25 -4.24
CA ALA A 7 4.71 -20.93 -2.99
C ALA A 7 5.60 -19.91 -2.28
N GLU A 8 5.18 -18.64 -2.26
CA GLU A 8 5.76 -17.63 -1.39
C GLU A 8 5.78 -18.21 0.02
N ARG A 9 6.95 -18.66 0.47
CA ARG A 9 7.21 -18.99 1.86
C ARG A 9 7.26 -17.66 2.62
N SER A 10 6.10 -17.09 2.92
CA SER A 10 5.96 -15.86 3.70
C SER A 10 6.12 -16.18 5.20
N GLY A 11 7.34 -16.58 5.59
CA GLY A 11 7.74 -16.88 6.96
C GLY A 11 8.04 -15.64 7.82
N GLY A 12 7.32 -14.53 7.60
CA GLY A 12 7.44 -13.31 8.38
C GLY A 12 6.04 -12.75 8.66
N GLY A 13 5.71 -12.50 9.93
CA GLY A 13 4.38 -12.03 10.32
C GLY A 13 3.95 -10.77 9.57
N VAL A 14 2.63 -10.59 9.41
CA VAL A 14 2.08 -9.39 8.79
C VAL A 14 2.39 -8.18 9.67
N VAL A 15 3.17 -7.24 9.13
CA VAL A 15 3.45 -5.95 9.79
C VAL A 15 2.39 -4.94 9.37
N LYS A 16 1.68 -4.37 10.35
CA LYS A 16 0.71 -3.30 10.12
C LYS A 16 1.40 -1.94 10.26
N HIS A 17 1.39 -1.15 9.20
CA HIS A 17 1.88 0.23 9.21
C HIS A 17 0.70 1.19 9.36
N LEU A 18 0.75 2.08 10.35
CA LEU A 18 -0.24 3.15 10.57
C LEU A 18 0.43 4.51 10.38
N LEU A 19 -0.17 5.37 9.56
CA LEU A 19 0.22 6.77 9.44
C LEU A 19 -0.93 7.67 9.92
N ILE A 20 -0.61 8.60 10.80
CA ILE A 20 -1.49 9.69 11.21
C ILE A 20 -0.82 10.97 10.74
N VAL A 21 -1.49 11.73 9.90
CA VAL A 21 -0.96 12.96 9.31
C VAL A 21 -1.94 14.10 9.50
N GLN A 22 -1.41 15.30 9.72
CA GLN A 22 -2.17 16.54 9.70
C GLN A 22 -1.87 17.27 8.40
N PHE A 23 -2.89 17.54 7.61
CA PHE A 23 -2.76 18.34 6.41
C PHE A 23 -2.75 19.83 6.75
N LYS A 24 -2.02 20.62 5.97
CA LYS A 24 -2.08 22.09 6.04
C LYS A 24 -3.45 22.58 5.55
N GLU A 25 -3.88 23.75 5.99
CA GLU A 25 -5.21 24.33 5.68
C GLU A 25 -5.52 24.47 4.17
N ALA A 26 -4.50 24.53 3.31
CA ALA A 26 -4.65 24.67 1.87
C ALA A 26 -4.84 23.35 1.09
N VAL A 27 -5.06 22.21 1.76
CA VAL A 27 -5.32 20.93 1.05
C VAL A 27 -6.81 20.82 0.73
N THR A 28 -7.15 20.88 -0.55
CA THR A 28 -8.53 20.66 -1.00
C THR A 28 -8.90 19.17 -0.92
N PRO A 29 -10.19 18.84 -0.81
CA PRO A 29 -10.67 17.46 -0.79
C PRO A 29 -10.21 16.64 -2.00
N GLU A 30 -10.19 17.22 -3.19
CA GLU A 30 -9.82 16.53 -4.43
C GLU A 30 -8.33 16.15 -4.42
N ARG A 31 -7.50 17.01 -3.83
CA ARG A 31 -6.06 16.74 -3.66
C ARG A 31 -5.83 15.65 -2.62
N LEU A 32 -6.63 15.62 -1.56
CA LEU A 32 -6.61 14.55 -0.56
C LEU A 32 -7.01 13.21 -1.19
N ASP A 33 -8.09 13.18 -1.98
CA ASP A 33 -8.53 11.99 -2.70
C ASP A 33 -7.46 11.47 -3.67
N GLY A 34 -6.79 12.39 -4.37
CA GLY A 34 -5.66 12.06 -5.23
C GLY A 34 -4.49 11.43 -4.46
N LEU A 35 -4.18 11.94 -3.27
CA LEU A 35 -3.14 11.38 -2.39
C LEU A 35 -3.51 9.97 -1.90
N ILE A 36 -4.74 9.77 -1.44
CA ILE A 36 -5.23 8.46 -0.97
C ILE A 36 -5.16 7.42 -2.09
N ARG A 37 -5.66 7.76 -3.29
CA ARG A 37 -5.60 6.87 -4.46
C ARG A 37 -4.17 6.58 -4.90
N GLY A 38 -3.30 7.60 -4.86
CA GLY A 38 -1.87 7.44 -5.17
C GLY A 38 -1.17 6.47 -4.21
N TYR A 39 -1.47 6.58 -2.91
CA TYR A 39 -0.95 5.66 -1.89
C TYR A 39 -1.51 4.24 -2.04
N ALA A 40 -2.80 4.09 -2.31
CA ALA A 40 -3.40 2.78 -2.58
C ALA A 40 -2.73 2.10 -3.79
N GLY A 41 -2.41 2.85 -4.84
CA GLY A 41 -1.70 2.36 -6.02
C GLY A 41 -0.21 2.02 -5.78
N LEU A 42 0.36 2.29 -4.60
CA LEU A 42 1.70 1.81 -4.26
C LEU A 42 1.73 0.29 -4.01
N VAL A 43 0.61 -0.31 -3.61
CA VAL A 43 0.50 -1.77 -3.41
C VAL A 43 0.91 -2.54 -4.66
N ASP A 44 0.53 -2.04 -5.84
CA ASP A 44 0.87 -2.69 -7.13
C ASP A 44 2.33 -2.47 -7.56
N LYS A 45 3.00 -1.46 -6.99
CA LYS A 45 4.37 -1.05 -7.38
C LYS A 45 5.42 -1.48 -6.37
N VAL A 46 5.02 -1.74 -5.13
CA VAL A 46 5.92 -1.97 -4.00
C VAL A 46 5.75 -3.42 -3.53
N LEU A 47 6.72 -4.27 -3.91
CA LEU A 47 6.67 -5.73 -3.70
C LEU A 47 6.43 -6.17 -2.24
N PHE A 48 6.89 -5.38 -1.27
CA PHE A 48 6.72 -5.67 0.16
C PHE A 48 5.40 -5.16 0.75
N MET A 49 4.66 -4.32 0.02
CA MET A 49 3.40 -3.75 0.46
C MET A 49 2.26 -4.63 -0.02
N LYS A 50 1.64 -5.38 0.90
CA LYS A 50 0.58 -6.34 0.54
C LYS A 50 -0.82 -5.71 0.45
N ALA A 51 -1.08 -4.63 1.18
CA ALA A 51 -2.38 -3.94 1.18
C ALA A 51 -2.27 -2.50 1.73
N PHE A 52 -3.27 -1.66 1.40
CA PHE A 52 -3.51 -0.33 1.96
C PHE A 52 -4.99 -0.20 2.36
N HIS A 53 -5.27 0.48 3.47
CA HIS A 53 -6.62 0.66 4.03
C HIS A 53 -6.85 2.11 4.44
#